data_AF-A0A0E9TD46-F1
#
_entry.id   AF-A0A0E9TD46-F1
#
_cell.length_a   1.000
_cell.length_b   1.000
_cell.length_c   1.000
_cell.angle_alpha   90.00
_cell.angle_beta   90.00
_cell.angle_gamma   90.00
#
_symmetry.space_group_name_H-M   'P 1'
#
loop_
_entity.id
_entity.type
_entity.pdbx_description
1 polymer ?
#
loop_
_entity_poly.entity_id
_entity_poly.type
_entity_poly.pdbx_seq_one_letter_code
_entity_poly.pdbx_strand_id
1 'polypeptide(L)' 'MNAFDRHKKFVSDYIMYYGGKMGDFKRSATKDKTDFDVVKENHRFLWRDEDEEDMTWEKELAKKYYDKLFKEY' A
#
# COMPACT_ATOMS: atom_id res chain seq x y z
N MET A 1 -27.35 11.65 -12.58
CA MET A 1 -25.98 11.64 -13.12
C MET A 1 -25.10 10.86 -12.14
N ASN A 2 -24.50 9.75 -12.57
CA ASN A 2 -23.72 8.87 -11.71
C ASN A 2 -22.37 9.52 -11.34
N ALA A 3 -21.75 9.13 -10.22
CA ALA A 3 -20.45 9.63 -9.79
C ALA A 3 -19.36 9.38 -10.84
N PHE A 4 -19.42 8.23 -11.52
CA PHE A 4 -18.52 7.89 -12.62
C PHE A 4 -18.68 8.83 -13.83
N ASP A 5 -19.92 9.16 -14.21
CA ASP A 5 -20.21 10.04 -15.34
C ASP A 5 -19.69 11.46 -15.08
N ARG A 6 -19.83 11.95 -13.84
CA ARG A 6 -19.30 13.25 -13.43
C ARG A 6 -17.78 13.27 -13.47
N HIS A 7 -17.12 12.22 -12.97
CA HIS A 7 -15.67 12.09 -13.03
C HIS A 7 -15.17 12.14 -14.48
N LYS A 8 -15.80 11.38 -15.38
CA LYS A 8 -15.44 11.38 -16.80
C LYS A 8 -15.57 12.75 -17.45
N LYS A 9 -16.65 13.48 -17.14
CA LYS A 9 -16.86 14.85 -17.65
C LYS A 9 -15.78 15.81 -17.15
N PHE A 10 -15.49 15.81 -15.85
CA PHE A 10 -14.48 16.70 -15.28
C PHE A 10 -13.07 16.42 -15.81
N VAL A 11 -12.69 15.16 -15.98
CA VAL A 11 -11.39 14.81 -16.58
C VAL A 11 -11.31 15.30 -18.03
N SER A 12 -12.38 15.14 -18.81
CA SER A 12 -12.44 15.62 -20.19
C SER A 12 -12.32 17.15 -20.28
N ASP A 13 -13.07 17.87 -19.45
CA ASP A 13 -13.04 19.33 -19.42
C ASP A 13 -11.66 19.84 -19.00
N TYR A 14 -11.04 19.21 -17.99
CA TYR A 14 -9.70 19.57 -17.52
C TYR A 14 -8.63 19.40 -18.61
N ILE A 15 -8.67 18.29 -19.36
CA ILE A 15 -7.76 18.05 -20.49
C ILE A 15 -7.96 19.11 -21.60
N MET A 16 -9.22 19.45 -21.90
CA MET A 16 -9.56 20.39 -22.97
C MET A 16 -9.08 21.83 -22.68
N TYR A 17 -9.21 22.30 -21.44
CA TYR A 17 -8.86 23.67 -21.08
C TYR A 17 -7.37 23.87 -20.74
N TYR A 18 -6.71 22.86 -20.16
CA TYR A 18 -5.34 23.00 -19.63
C TYR A 18 -4.28 22.25 -20.45
N GLY A 19 -4.64 21.55 -21.53
CA GLY A 19 -3.69 21.03 -22.51
C GLY A 19 -2.84 19.84 -22.03
N GLY A 20 -3.28 19.12 -21.00
CA GLY A 20 -2.61 17.89 -20.50
C GLY A 20 -2.89 16.67 -21.38
N LYS A 21 -1.95 15.73 -21.46
CA LYS A 21 -2.16 14.45 -22.18
C LYS A 21 -2.71 13.41 -21.21
N MET A 22 -3.53 12.46 -21.69
CA MET A 22 -3.99 11.35 -20.82
C MET A 22 -2.85 10.56 -20.17
N GLY A 23 -1.66 10.55 -20.78
CA GLY A 23 -0.45 9.92 -20.23
C GLY A 23 0.12 10.59 -18.99
N ASP A 24 -0.24 11.84 -18.70
CA ASP A 24 0.22 12.57 -17.51
C ASP A 24 -0.54 12.13 -16.25
N PHE A 25 -1.70 11.49 -16.40
CA PHE A 25 -2.47 10.89 -15.29
C PHE A 25 -1.92 9.54 -14.82
N LYS A 26 -0.65 9.26 -15.08
CA LYS A 26 -0.02 8.05 -14.57
C LYS A 26 0.18 8.20 -13.06
N ARG A 27 -0.52 7.37 -12.29
CA ARG A 27 -0.32 7.27 -10.84
C ARG A 27 1.17 7.02 -10.55
N SER A 28 1.75 7.79 -9.65
CA SER A 28 3.10 7.54 -9.13
C SER A 28 3.06 6.31 -8.22
N ALA A 29 3.55 5.17 -8.70
CA ALA A 29 3.68 3.95 -7.89
C ALA A 29 4.89 3.97 -6.94
N THR A 30 5.72 5.01 -6.99
CA THR A 30 7.00 5.11 -6.26
C THR A 30 6.86 5.10 -4.73
N LYS A 31 5.66 5.42 -4.20
CA LYS A 31 5.37 5.42 -2.76
C LYS A 31 4.35 4.34 -2.36
N ASP A 32 3.99 3.46 -3.28
CA ASP A 32 3.07 2.38 -2.97
C ASP A 32 3.84 1.36 -2.13
N LYS A 33 3.61 1.38 -0.81
CA LYS A 33 4.10 0.36 0.11
C LYS A 33 3.23 -0.89 -0.05
N THR A 34 3.81 -1.99 -0.49
CA THR A 34 3.12 -3.28 -0.54
C THR A 34 3.20 -3.95 0.84
N ASP A 35 2.24 -4.81 1.17
CA ASP A 35 2.29 -5.67 2.36
C ASP A 35 3.61 -6.47 2.42
N PHE A 36 4.10 -6.92 1.27
CA PHE A 36 5.41 -7.56 1.14
C PHE A 36 6.58 -6.64 1.56
N ASP A 37 6.56 -5.36 1.16
CA ASP A 37 7.62 -4.40 1.50
C ASP A 37 7.61 -4.11 3.00
N VAL A 38 6.42 -3.98 3.59
CA VAL A 38 6.22 -3.78 5.04
C VAL A 38 6.76 -4.97 5.84
N VAL A 39 6.47 -6.19 5.39
CA VAL A 39 6.97 -7.42 6.01
C VAL A 39 8.49 -7.50 5.87
N LYS A 40 9.06 -7.14 4.72
CA LYS A 40 10.52 -7.14 4.49
C LYS A 40 11.25 -6.09 5.34
N GLU A 41 10.68 -4.90 5.48
CA GLU A 41 11.23 -3.81 6.31
C GLU A 41 11.23 -4.19 7.81
N ASN A 42 10.16 -4.84 8.28
CA ASN A 42 9.97 -5.19 9.69
C ASN A 42 10.31 -6.66 10.01
N HIS A 43 10.89 -7.41 9.07
CA HIS A 43 11.18 -8.83 9.26
C HIS A 43 12.21 -9.03 10.38
N ARG A 44 11.80 -9.73 11.45
CA ARG A 44 12.70 -10.21 12.51
C ARG A 44 12.73 -11.73 12.51
N PHE A 45 13.94 -12.29 12.53
CA PHE A 45 14.17 -13.74 12.57
C PHE A 45 13.98 -14.33 13.97
N LEU A 46 14.29 -13.56 15.02
CA LEU A 46 14.01 -13.89 16.41
C LEU A 46 13.07 -12.82 16.98
N TRP A 47 11.81 -13.19 17.19
CA TRP A 47 10.89 -12.40 17.99
C TRP A 47 11.20 -12.67 19.47
N ARG A 48 11.51 -11.61 20.24
CA ARG A 48 11.70 -11.67 21.69
C ARG A 48 10.46 -11.08 22.37
N ASP A 49 10.14 -11.53 23.57
CA ASP A 49 8.94 -11.09 24.30
C ASP A 49 8.96 -9.58 24.63
N GLU A 50 10.13 -8.94 24.70
CA GLU A 50 10.29 -7.48 24.84
C GLU A 50 9.84 -6.68 23.60
N ASP A 51 9.77 -7.28 22.41
CA ASP A 51 9.30 -6.61 21.18
C ASP A 51 7.75 -6.53 21.10
N GLU A 52 7.02 -7.12 22.06
CA GLU A 52 5.55 -7.03 22.14
C GLU A 52 5.05 -5.68 22.67
N GLU A 53 5.87 -4.91 23.39
CA GLU A 53 5.46 -3.61 23.95
C GLU A 53 5.38 -2.49 22.90
N ASP A 54 6.11 -2.60 21.77
CA ASP A 54 6.15 -1.63 20.66
C ASP A 54 5.43 -2.13 19.40
N MET A 55 4.22 -2.69 19.57
CA MET A 55 3.49 -3.35 18.48
C MET A 55 2.73 -2.35 17.59
N THR A 56 3.39 -1.88 16.53
CA THR A 56 2.74 -1.16 15.42
C THR A 56 2.09 -2.17 14.47
N TRP A 57 1.04 -1.76 13.74
CA TRP A 57 0.29 -2.63 12.82
C TRP A 57 1.19 -3.37 11.79
N GLU A 58 2.30 -2.73 11.37
CA GLU A 58 3.30 -3.31 10.46
C GLU A 58 4.03 -4.51 11.05
N LYS A 59 4.33 -4.47 12.36
CA LYS A 59 4.98 -5.55 13.09
C LYS A 59 4.01 -6.69 13.36
N GLU A 60 2.74 -6.41 13.66
CA GLU A 60 1.72 -7.45 13.82
C GLU A 60 1.52 -8.26 12.53
N LEU A 61 1.56 -7.57 11.38
CA LEU A 61 1.54 -8.23 10.07
C LEU A 61 2.76 -9.14 9.89
N ALA A 62 3.98 -8.65 10.17
CA ALA A 62 5.20 -9.44 10.07
C ALA A 62 5.19 -10.67 11.00
N LYS A 63 4.70 -10.53 12.25
CA LYS A 63 4.55 -11.62 13.22
C LYS A 63 3.59 -12.69 12.70
N LYS A 64 2.47 -12.30 12.13
CA LYS A 64 1.50 -13.25 11.53
C LYS A 64 2.09 -14.05 10.37
N TYR A 65 2.95 -13.45 9.56
CA TYR A 65 3.69 -14.16 8.50
C TYR A 65 4.72 -15.12 9.09
N TYR A 66 5.45 -14.71 10.14
CA TYR A 66 6.40 -15.56 10.86
C TYR A 66 5.71 -16.79 11.49
N ASP A 67 4.59 -16.58 12.20
CA ASP A 67 3.78 -17.66 12.79
C ASP A 67 3.30 -18.67 11.74
N LYS A 68 2.98 -18.20 10.53
CA LYS A 68 2.56 -19.05 9.43
C LYS A 68 3.71 -19.90 8.86
N LEU A 69 4.95 -19.39 8.90
CA LEU A 69 6.14 -20.09 8.43
C LEU A 69 6.62 -21.18 9.41
N PHE A 70 6.46 -20.97 10.72
CA PHE A 70 7.04 -21.84 11.75
C PHE A 70 6.04 -22.82 12.41
N LYS A 71 4.72 -22.65 12.25
CA LYS A 71 3.72 -23.57 12.84
C LYS A 71 3.61 -24.94 12.15
N GLU A 72 4.36 -25.21 11.09
CA GLU A 72 4.36 -26.51 10.39
C GLU A 72 5.43 -27.50 10.89
N TYR A 73 6.24 -27.16 11.89
CA TYR A 73 7.21 -28.08 12.52
C TYR A 73 7.04 -28.20 14.03
#